data_AF-A0A8T5KUD6-F1
#
_entry.id   AF-A0A8T5KUD6-F1
#
_cell.length_a   1.000
_cell.length_b   1.000
_cell.length_c   1.000
_cell.angle_alpha   90.00
_cell.angle_beta   90.00
_cell.angle_gamma   90.00
#
_symmetry.space_group_name_H-M   'P 1'
#
loop_
_entity.id
_entity.type
_entity.pdbx_description
1 polymer ?
#
loop_
_entity_poly.entity_id
_entity_poly.type
_entity_poly.pdbx_seq_one_letter_code
_entity_poly.pdbx_strand_id
1 'polypeptide(L)'
;MDKNGKAVNFSEEELEALYKILKGYEKNAPESDKEYYDDYYDEYKTPIKKKIIKSIYSKVNNFLPKEEKEEIDKEFLREKYHTFNNDIDERVYSAIERAFSQLKTVEIKYFNMQSAEFSKRKIDVYYRSRRYIIGYCHLKKGIRKFRTSRIASARLTNETYEIPGDFDKNKY
;
A
#
# COMPACT_ATOMS: atom_id res chain seq x y z
N MET A 1 -19.52 15.60 -18.57
CA MET A 1 -20.62 14.87 -19.24
C MET A 1 -20.34 13.40 -19.07
N ASP A 2 -20.94 12.75 -18.09
CA ASP A 2 -20.91 11.28 -17.98
C ASP A 2 -21.99 10.69 -18.91
N LYS A 3 -22.17 9.36 -18.86
CA LYS A 3 -22.98 8.55 -19.79
C LYS A 3 -24.44 9.00 -20.01
N ASN A 4 -24.92 10.00 -19.27
CA ASN A 4 -26.27 10.58 -19.33
C ASN A 4 -26.31 12.03 -19.83
N GLY A 5 -25.25 12.58 -20.41
CA GLY A 5 -25.35 13.88 -21.11
C GLY A 5 -25.52 15.11 -20.20
N LYS A 6 -24.71 15.28 -19.14
CA LYS A 6 -24.51 16.58 -18.42
C LYS A 6 -23.08 17.22 -18.45
N ALA A 7 -22.85 18.38 -19.10
CA ALA A 7 -21.51 18.90 -19.47
C ALA A 7 -20.50 19.00 -18.31
N VAL A 8 -19.23 18.74 -18.60
CA VAL A 8 -18.11 19.14 -17.74
C VAL A 8 -17.22 20.00 -18.61
N ASN A 9 -17.24 21.31 -18.37
CA ASN A 9 -16.36 22.25 -19.05
C ASN A 9 -15.38 22.79 -18.02
N PHE A 10 -14.10 22.59 -18.29
CA PHE A 10 -12.99 23.25 -17.64
C PHE A 10 -12.19 23.99 -18.71
N SER A 11 -11.60 25.08 -18.28
CA SER A 11 -10.81 26.01 -19.10
C SER A 11 -9.93 26.77 -18.10
N GLU A 12 -9.05 27.68 -18.48
CA GLU A 12 -8.20 27.55 -19.65
C GLU A 12 -6.77 27.68 -19.15
N GLU A 13 -5.90 26.78 -19.66
CA GLU A 13 -4.62 26.18 -19.17
C GLU A 13 -4.85 25.22 -17.97
N GLU A 14 -6.10 25.09 -17.57
CA GLU A 14 -6.38 25.31 -16.17
C GLU A 14 -7.77 24.75 -15.85
N LEU A 15 -8.46 25.08 -14.79
CA LEU A 15 -8.16 26.06 -13.76
C LEU A 15 -6.78 25.59 -13.17
N GLU A 16 -5.65 26.37 -13.07
CA GLU A 16 -4.33 25.81 -13.50
C GLU A 16 -3.72 24.83 -12.59
N ALA A 17 -3.72 23.61 -13.10
CA ALA A 17 -3.56 22.46 -12.27
C ALA A 17 -4.42 22.54 -10.99
N LEU A 18 -5.33 23.54 -10.89
CA LEU A 18 -5.98 24.19 -9.78
C LEU A 18 -6.62 23.12 -9.05
N TYR A 19 -6.38 23.24 -7.77
CA TYR A 19 -5.91 22.07 -7.07
C TYR A 19 -4.40 21.78 -7.17
N LYS A 20 -3.52 22.57 -7.87
CA LYS A 20 -2.06 22.29 -8.16
C LYS A 20 -1.32 21.87 -6.90
N ILE A 21 -1.89 22.39 -5.82
CA ILE A 21 -1.48 22.40 -4.45
C ILE A 21 -2.62 22.14 -3.47
N LEU A 22 -3.93 22.20 -3.79
CA LEU A 22 -4.95 21.92 -2.76
C LEU A 22 -4.68 20.55 -2.09
N LYS A 23 -3.89 19.71 -2.78
CA LYS A 23 -3.23 18.49 -2.30
C LYS A 23 -1.83 18.57 -1.69
N GLY A 24 -0.95 19.48 -2.09
CA GLY A 24 0.25 19.76 -1.28
C GLY A 24 -0.12 20.05 0.19
N TYR A 25 -1.34 20.55 0.38
CA TYR A 25 -2.03 20.87 1.63
C TYR A 25 -2.65 19.72 2.45
N GLU A 26 -2.67 18.48 1.97
CA GLU A 26 -2.93 17.33 2.85
C GLU A 26 -1.63 16.81 3.48
N LYS A 27 -0.47 17.21 2.92
CA LYS A 27 0.82 16.55 3.11
C LYS A 27 1.45 16.74 4.52
N ASN A 28 0.82 17.52 5.40
CA ASN A 28 1.19 17.76 6.81
C ASN A 28 -0.02 17.74 7.79
N ALA A 29 -1.19 17.19 7.39
CA ALA A 29 -2.41 17.33 8.18
C ALA A 29 -2.48 16.31 9.35
N PRO A 30 -2.65 16.73 10.62
CA PRO A 30 -2.68 15.83 11.79
C PRO A 30 -3.95 14.96 11.83
N GLU A 31 -3.82 13.77 12.43
CA GLU A 31 -4.88 12.77 12.57
C GLU A 31 -5.96 13.19 13.57
N SER A 32 -5.67 14.15 14.46
CA SER A 32 -6.65 14.73 15.42
C SER A 32 -6.34 16.19 15.81
N ASP A 33 -7.35 16.93 16.29
CA ASP A 33 -7.19 18.30 16.84
C ASP A 33 -6.16 18.38 17.98
N LYS A 34 -5.84 17.24 18.63
CA LYS A 34 -4.93 17.14 19.77
C LYS A 34 -3.45 17.06 19.35
N GLU A 35 -3.18 16.46 18.19
CA GLU A 35 -1.82 16.28 17.63
C GLU A 35 -1.26 17.59 17.05
N TYR A 36 -2.12 18.59 16.82
CA TYR A 36 -1.77 19.91 16.29
C TYR A 36 -1.07 20.83 17.30
N TYR A 37 -1.39 20.74 18.60
CA TYR A 37 -0.86 21.66 19.61
C TYR A 37 0.55 21.32 20.10
N ASP A 38 1.03 20.11 19.83
CA ASP A 38 2.32 19.62 20.32
C ASP A 38 3.49 19.92 19.35
N ASP A 39 3.26 19.99 18.02
CA ASP A 39 4.36 20.01 17.01
C ASP A 39 4.52 21.30 16.20
N TYR A 40 3.54 22.21 16.13
CA TYR A 40 3.55 23.34 15.17
C TYR A 40 3.28 24.71 15.83
N TYR A 41 4.31 25.28 16.47
CA TYR A 41 4.20 26.59 17.12
C TYR A 41 4.48 27.81 16.21
N ASP A 42 5.07 27.65 15.02
CA ASP A 42 5.66 28.82 14.32
C ASP A 42 5.16 29.17 12.91
N GLU A 43 4.27 28.42 12.24
CA GLU A 43 3.78 28.86 10.91
C GLU A 43 2.27 28.66 10.68
N TYR A 44 1.56 29.78 10.63
CA TYR A 44 0.10 29.89 10.51
C TYR A 44 -0.42 29.63 9.08
N LYS A 45 -1.07 28.48 8.83
CA LYS A 45 -2.11 28.33 7.78
C LYS A 45 -3.21 27.31 8.18
N THR A 46 -4.48 27.67 8.00
CA THR A 46 -5.67 26.84 8.35
C THR A 46 -5.92 25.71 7.31
N PRO A 47 -6.17 24.43 7.71
CA PRO A 47 -6.32 23.31 6.76
C PRO A 47 -7.71 23.15 6.13
N ILE A 48 -7.79 22.45 4.99
CA ILE A 48 -9.04 22.09 4.30
C ILE A 48 -9.67 20.85 4.93
N LYS A 49 -10.96 20.90 5.24
CA LYS A 49 -11.69 19.80 5.91
C LYS A 49 -11.81 18.55 5.01
N LYS A 50 -11.54 17.35 5.55
CA LYS A 50 -11.67 16.00 4.88
C LYS A 50 -12.97 15.79 4.08
N LYS A 51 -14.08 16.39 4.53
CA LYS A 51 -15.37 16.34 3.82
C LYS A 51 -15.34 17.00 2.43
N ILE A 52 -14.54 18.04 2.28
CA ILE A 52 -14.39 18.81 1.03
C ILE A 52 -13.58 17.97 0.02
N ILE A 53 -12.49 17.34 0.47
CA ILE A 53 -11.68 16.43 -0.36
C ILE A 53 -12.53 15.27 -0.89
N LYS A 54 -13.32 14.62 -0.03
CA LYS A 54 -14.24 13.54 -0.45
C LYS A 54 -15.25 14.00 -1.49
N SER A 55 -15.76 15.22 -1.37
CA SER A 55 -16.71 15.79 -2.34
C SER A 55 -16.07 16.00 -3.70
N ILE A 56 -14.85 16.54 -3.75
CA ILE A 56 -14.10 16.76 -4.99
C ILE A 56 -13.75 15.42 -5.64
N TYR A 57 -13.23 14.45 -4.88
CA TYR A 57 -12.92 13.11 -5.38
C TYR A 57 -14.12 12.42 -6.01
N SER A 58 -15.28 12.45 -5.34
CA SER A 58 -16.51 11.82 -5.86
C SER A 58 -16.95 12.41 -7.19
N LYS A 59 -16.84 13.74 -7.35
CA LYS A 59 -17.18 14.41 -8.62
C LYS A 59 -16.24 13.97 -9.73
N VAL A 60 -14.92 14.01 -9.50
CA VAL A 60 -13.92 13.59 -10.49
C VAL A 60 -14.09 12.10 -10.85
N ASN A 61 -14.27 11.25 -9.83
CA ASN A 61 -14.47 9.82 -10.01
C ASN A 61 -15.75 9.48 -10.79
N ASN A 62 -16.75 10.33 -10.91
CA ASN A 62 -17.94 10.00 -11.71
C ASN A 62 -17.76 10.28 -13.20
N PHE A 63 -16.78 11.11 -13.58
CA PHE A 63 -16.58 11.52 -14.98
C PHE A 63 -15.48 10.75 -15.71
N LEU A 64 -14.47 10.23 -15.01
CA LEU A 64 -13.42 9.42 -15.63
C LEU A 64 -13.99 8.06 -16.12
N PRO A 65 -13.61 7.58 -17.32
CA PRO A 65 -13.83 6.21 -17.76
C PRO A 65 -13.29 5.19 -16.74
N LYS A 66 -13.91 4.01 -16.70
CA LYS A 66 -13.51 2.95 -15.76
C LYS A 66 -12.06 2.50 -15.98
N GLU A 67 -11.67 2.30 -17.24
CA GLU A 67 -10.34 1.82 -17.62
C GLU A 67 -9.23 2.80 -17.23
N GLU A 68 -9.44 4.11 -17.45
CA GLU A 68 -8.50 5.16 -17.06
C GLU A 68 -8.28 5.22 -15.54
N LYS A 69 -9.34 5.07 -14.74
CA LYS A 69 -9.23 4.99 -13.28
C LYS A 69 -8.41 3.78 -12.83
N GLU A 70 -8.70 2.62 -13.41
CA GLU A 70 -8.01 1.39 -13.03
C GLU A 70 -6.51 1.46 -13.32
N GLU A 71 -6.10 2.08 -14.42
CA GLU A 71 -4.69 2.29 -14.73
C GLU A 71 -4.02 3.31 -13.81
N ILE A 72 -4.69 4.43 -13.51
CA ILE A 72 -4.20 5.41 -12.54
C ILE A 72 -4.03 4.79 -11.14
N ASP A 73 -5.02 4.04 -10.65
CA ASP A 73 -4.95 3.36 -9.36
C ASP A 73 -3.79 2.36 -9.30
N LYS A 74 -3.54 1.62 -10.39
CA LYS A 74 -2.40 0.71 -10.51
C LYS A 74 -1.06 1.44 -10.45
N GLU A 75 -0.96 2.62 -11.05
CA GLU A 75 0.25 3.46 -11.00
C GLU A 75 0.58 3.86 -9.56
N PHE A 76 -0.39 4.42 -8.82
CA PHE A 76 -0.21 4.76 -7.40
C PHE A 76 0.18 3.54 -6.54
N LEU A 77 -0.38 2.36 -6.83
CA LEU A 77 0.02 1.13 -6.15
C LEU A 77 1.47 0.74 -6.49
N ARG A 78 1.89 0.86 -7.76
CA ARG A 78 3.27 0.58 -8.17
C ARG A 78 4.26 1.52 -7.50
N GLU A 79 3.93 2.80 -7.37
CA GLU A 79 4.74 3.77 -6.61
C GLU A 79 4.86 3.37 -5.14
N LYS A 80 3.73 3.09 -4.49
CA LYS A 80 3.69 2.70 -3.08
C LYS A 80 4.55 1.46 -2.80
N TYR A 81 4.46 0.44 -3.64
CA TYR A 81 5.14 -0.85 -3.45
C TYR A 81 6.44 -1.00 -4.27
N HIS A 82 6.95 0.13 -4.79
CA HIS A 82 8.15 0.17 -5.60
C HIS A 82 9.36 -0.36 -4.82
N THR A 83 10.36 -0.90 -5.51
CA THR A 83 11.54 -1.45 -4.82
C THR A 83 12.41 -0.43 -4.08
N PHE A 84 12.24 0.85 -4.41
CA PHE A 84 12.94 1.95 -3.75
C PHE A 84 12.19 2.41 -2.48
N ASN A 85 10.91 2.06 -2.36
CA ASN A 85 10.18 2.22 -1.11
C ASN A 85 10.37 0.98 -0.23
N ASN A 86 11.08 1.15 0.88
CA ASN A 86 11.32 0.11 1.88
C ASN A 86 10.46 0.30 3.14
N ASP A 87 9.43 1.14 3.06
CA ASP A 87 8.46 1.29 4.14
C ASP A 87 7.73 -0.04 4.38
N ILE A 88 7.65 -0.43 5.65
CA ILE A 88 7.10 -1.70 6.09
C ILE A 88 6.20 -1.39 7.28
N ASP A 89 4.93 -1.78 7.18
CA ASP A 89 4.01 -1.71 8.31
C ASP A 89 4.55 -2.60 9.45
N GLU A 90 4.85 -2.00 10.61
CA GLU A 90 5.39 -2.72 11.76
C GLU A 90 4.47 -3.84 12.25
N ARG A 91 3.16 -3.73 12.04
CA ARG A 91 2.20 -4.81 12.35
C ARG A 91 2.39 -6.00 11.42
N VAL A 92 2.68 -5.73 10.15
CA VAL A 92 3.02 -6.77 9.16
C VAL A 92 4.31 -7.46 9.57
N TYR A 93 5.35 -6.69 9.86
CA TYR A 93 6.65 -7.25 10.25
C TYR A 93 6.53 -8.07 11.54
N SER A 94 5.88 -7.54 12.57
CA SER A 94 5.61 -8.25 13.82
C SER A 94 4.83 -9.56 13.62
N ALA A 95 3.83 -9.59 12.72
CA ALA A 95 3.12 -10.82 12.40
C ALA A 95 4.03 -11.86 11.72
N ILE A 96 4.93 -11.43 10.83
CA ILE A 96 5.92 -12.31 10.20
C ILE A 96 6.92 -12.85 11.23
N GLU A 97 7.43 -11.99 12.11
CA GLU A 97 8.32 -12.36 13.20
C GLU A 97 7.71 -13.45 14.09
N ARG A 98 6.46 -13.23 14.53
CA ARG A 98 5.74 -14.22 15.33
C ARG A 98 5.49 -15.52 14.58
N ALA A 99 5.13 -15.45 13.30
CA ALA A 99 4.93 -16.63 12.47
C ALA A 99 6.23 -17.45 12.34
N PHE A 100 7.36 -16.78 12.14
CA PHE A 100 8.68 -17.41 12.08
C PHE A 100 9.07 -18.04 13.42
N SER A 101 8.99 -17.30 14.52
CA SER A 101 9.36 -17.79 15.86
C SER A 101 8.48 -18.95 16.35
N GLN A 102 7.23 -19.01 15.92
CA GLN A 102 6.29 -20.08 16.28
C GLN A 102 6.22 -21.20 15.24
N LEU A 103 7.01 -21.13 14.17
CA LEU A 103 6.95 -22.05 13.02
C LEU A 103 5.51 -22.26 12.50
N LYS A 104 4.76 -21.15 12.43
CA LYS A 104 3.38 -21.12 11.93
C LYS A 104 3.31 -20.52 10.54
N THR A 105 2.57 -21.15 9.65
CA THR A 105 2.32 -20.63 8.31
C THR A 105 1.66 -19.26 8.42
N VAL A 106 2.13 -18.29 7.64
CA VAL A 106 1.57 -16.93 7.57
C VAL A 106 0.78 -16.74 6.28
N GLU A 107 -0.43 -16.21 6.40
CA GLU A 107 -1.19 -15.71 5.27
C GLU A 107 -0.84 -14.24 5.03
N ILE A 108 -0.39 -13.92 3.82
CA ILE A 108 -0.04 -12.56 3.40
C ILE A 108 -0.87 -12.09 2.21
N LYS A 109 -1.08 -10.78 2.13
CA LYS A 109 -1.54 -10.08 0.92
C LYS A 109 -0.32 -9.46 0.24
N TYR A 110 0.14 -10.06 -0.85
CA TYR A 110 1.38 -9.69 -1.54
C TYR A 110 1.11 -8.94 -2.84
N PHE A 111 1.75 -7.79 -3.03
CA PHE A 111 1.65 -7.00 -4.25
C PHE A 111 2.61 -7.50 -5.35
N ASN A 112 2.07 -7.69 -6.55
CA ASN A 112 2.86 -7.98 -7.76
C ASN A 112 3.05 -6.70 -8.58
N MET A 113 4.30 -6.28 -8.78
CA MET A 113 4.63 -5.08 -9.57
C MET A 113 4.18 -5.14 -11.03
N GLN A 114 4.27 -6.33 -11.64
CA GLN A 114 4.02 -6.51 -13.07
C GLN A 114 2.54 -6.38 -13.35
N SER A 115 1.70 -7.13 -12.63
CA SER A 115 0.24 -7.05 -12.80
C SER A 115 -0.39 -5.87 -12.06
N ALA A 116 0.32 -5.23 -11.12
CA ALA A 116 -0.22 -4.25 -10.17
C ALA A 116 -1.43 -4.79 -9.38
N GLU A 117 -1.39 -6.07 -9.04
CA GLU A 117 -2.46 -6.74 -8.31
C GLU A 117 -1.95 -7.35 -7.01
N PHE A 118 -2.87 -7.54 -6.08
CA PHE A 118 -2.63 -8.28 -4.86
C PHE A 118 -3.00 -9.74 -5.01
N SER A 119 -2.18 -10.60 -4.42
CA SER A 119 -2.47 -12.03 -4.29
C SER A 119 -2.42 -12.42 -2.82
N LYS A 120 -3.36 -13.26 -2.39
CA LYS A 120 -3.26 -13.92 -1.08
C LYS A 120 -2.32 -15.11 -1.18
N ARG A 121 -1.42 -15.27 -0.22
CA ARG A 121 -0.43 -16.35 -0.20
C ARG A 121 -0.27 -16.88 1.21
N LYS A 122 -0.29 -18.20 1.35
CA LYS A 122 0.23 -18.89 2.54
C LYS A 122 1.71 -19.16 2.34
N ILE A 123 2.52 -18.82 3.34
CA ILE A 123 3.98 -18.96 3.30
C ILE A 123 4.47 -19.58 4.61
N ASP A 124 5.34 -20.57 4.47
CA ASP A 124 6.14 -21.10 5.57
C ASP A 124 7.47 -20.36 5.56
N VAL A 125 7.76 -19.58 6.60
CA VAL A 125 8.91 -18.66 6.61
C VAL A 125 10.18 -19.42 7.01
N TYR A 126 11.14 -19.52 6.10
CA TYR A 126 12.41 -20.22 6.37
C TYR A 126 13.53 -19.26 6.73
N TYR A 127 13.46 -18.04 6.23
CA TYR A 127 14.35 -16.94 6.59
C TYR A 127 13.61 -15.61 6.56
N ARG A 128 13.98 -14.72 7.47
CA ARG A 128 13.39 -13.40 7.62
C ARG A 128 14.44 -12.33 7.87
N SER A 129 14.22 -11.18 7.26
CA SER A 129 14.94 -9.93 7.48
C SER A 129 13.97 -8.79 7.26
N ARG A 130 14.33 -7.57 7.64
CA ARG A 130 13.48 -6.41 7.33
C ARG A 130 13.25 -6.26 5.82
N ARG A 131 14.22 -6.57 4.97
CA ARG A 131 14.07 -6.34 3.51
C ARG A 131 13.39 -7.50 2.76
N TYR A 132 13.68 -8.73 3.17
CA TYR A 132 13.22 -9.92 2.47
C TYR A 132 12.80 -11.04 3.41
N ILE A 133 11.84 -11.81 2.93
CA ILE A 133 11.41 -13.10 3.48
C ILE A 133 11.69 -14.17 2.45
N ILE A 134 12.24 -15.29 2.87
CA ILE A 134 12.40 -16.48 2.03
C ILE A 134 11.61 -17.59 2.70
N GLY A 135 10.80 -18.30 1.91
CA GLY A 135 9.92 -19.31 2.47
C GLY A 135 9.21 -20.13 1.40
N TYR A 136 8.61 -21.24 1.81
CA TYR A 136 7.83 -22.08 0.93
C TYR A 136 6.47 -21.43 0.66
N CYS A 137 6.22 -21.11 -0.61
CA CYS A 137 4.96 -20.54 -1.06
C CYS A 137 4.01 -21.65 -1.47
N HIS A 138 2.95 -21.86 -0.69
CA HIS A 138 1.95 -22.91 -0.94
C HIS A 138 1.24 -22.74 -2.29
N LEU A 139 1.01 -21.50 -2.72
CA LEU A 139 0.40 -21.21 -4.02
C LEU A 139 1.29 -21.61 -5.20
N LYS A 140 2.61 -21.47 -5.07
CA LYS A 140 3.58 -21.78 -6.14
C LYS A 140 4.31 -23.10 -5.92
N LYS A 141 3.97 -23.83 -4.84
CA LYS A 141 4.55 -25.11 -4.44
C LYS A 141 6.08 -25.11 -4.50
N GLY A 142 6.70 -24.10 -3.87
CA GLY A 142 8.16 -24.00 -3.84
C GLY A 142 8.69 -22.80 -3.07
N ILE A 143 9.99 -22.83 -2.77
CA ILE A 143 10.68 -21.75 -2.07
C ILE A 143 10.71 -20.49 -2.95
N ARG A 144 10.35 -19.35 -2.37
CA ARG A 144 10.32 -18.04 -3.03
C ARG A 144 10.82 -16.96 -2.08
N LYS A 145 11.36 -15.91 -2.69
CA LYS A 145 11.79 -14.68 -2.02
C LYS A 145 10.75 -13.60 -2.21
N PHE A 146 10.34 -13.00 -1.11
CA PHE A 146 9.34 -11.94 -1.03
C PHE A 146 10.01 -10.68 -0.50
N ARG A 147 9.73 -9.52 -1.12
CA ARG A 147 10.09 -8.23 -0.51
C ARG A 147 9.11 -7.92 0.61
N THR A 148 9.61 -7.66 1.80
CA THR A 148 8.77 -7.38 2.97
C THR A 148 7.91 -6.13 2.73
N SER A 149 8.46 -5.09 2.11
CA SER A 149 7.72 -3.85 1.78
C SER A 149 6.56 -4.07 0.81
N ARG A 150 6.50 -5.19 0.09
CA ARG A 150 5.38 -5.55 -0.80
C ARG A 150 4.25 -6.31 -0.12
N ILE A 151 4.35 -6.52 1.19
CA ILE A 151 3.32 -7.22 1.97
C ILE A 151 2.39 -6.18 2.56
N ALA A 152 1.16 -6.13 2.05
CA ALA A 152 0.14 -5.18 2.52
C ALA A 152 -0.52 -5.58 3.84
N SER A 153 -0.56 -6.88 4.12
CA SER A 153 -1.09 -7.42 5.38
C SER A 153 -0.53 -8.81 5.63
N ALA A 154 -0.37 -9.18 6.90
CA ALA A 154 0.06 -10.51 7.32
C ALA A 154 -0.76 -10.99 8.52
N ARG A 155 -1.11 -12.28 8.54
CA ARG A 155 -1.87 -12.92 9.61
C ARG A 155 -1.36 -14.34 9.84
N LEU A 156 -1.07 -14.68 11.09
CA LEU A 156 -0.72 -16.04 11.47
C LEU A 156 -1.91 -16.97 11.24
N THR A 157 -1.62 -18.18 10.76
CA THR A 157 -2.60 -19.27 10.71
C THR A 157 -2.36 -20.23 11.89
N ASN A 158 -3.18 -21.28 11.96
CA ASN A 158 -2.98 -22.38 12.91
C ASN A 158 -2.11 -23.51 12.33
N GLU A 159 -1.75 -23.43 11.04
CA GLU A 159 -0.90 -24.42 10.38
C GLU A 159 0.55 -24.23 10.86
N THR A 160 1.23 -25.34 11.11
CA THR A 160 2.64 -25.36 11.53
C THR A 160 3.47 -26.06 10.47
N TYR A 161 4.76 -25.77 10.43
CA TYR A 161 5.71 -26.36 9.50
C TYR A 161 7.06 -26.56 10.17
N GLU A 162 7.93 -27.32 9.49
CA GLU A 162 9.34 -27.41 9.84
C GLU A 162 10.18 -26.82 8.72
N ILE A 163 11.33 -26.24 9.08
CA ILE A 163 12.29 -25.74 8.11
C ILE A 163 13.15 -26.93 7.67
N PRO A 164 13.24 -27.25 6.36
CA PRO A 164 14.09 -28.33 5.88
C PRO A 164 15.54 -28.13 6.32
N GLY A 165 16.20 -29.18 6.83
CA GLY A 165 17.57 -29.10 7.35
C GLY A 165 18.62 -28.74 6.29
N ASP A 166 18.30 -28.93 5.00
CA ASP A 166 19.13 -28.59 3.84
C ASP A 166 18.84 -27.19 3.27
N PHE A 167 17.95 -26.42 3.91
CA PHE A 167 17.65 -25.05 3.51
C PHE A 167 18.86 -24.13 3.65
N ASP A 168 19.24 -23.49 2.54
CA ASP A 168 20.28 -22.46 2.50
C ASP A 168 19.72 -21.17 1.89
N LYS A 169 19.64 -20.12 2.71
CA LYS A 169 19.16 -18.79 2.30
C LYS A 169 20.00 -18.17 1.18
N ASN A 170 21.28 -18.53 1.04
CA ASN A 170 22.17 -17.93 0.04
C ASN A 170 21.88 -18.40 -1.39
N LYS A 171 21.09 -19.46 -1.55
CA LYS A 171 20.60 -19.94 -2.85
C LYS A 171 19.43 -19.11 -3.40
N TYR A 172 18.97 -18.07 -2.69
CA TYR A 172 17.75 -17.28 -2.98
C TYR A 172 17.92 -15.77 -2.75
#